data_AF-A0A9X2WN52-F1
#
_entry.id   AF-A0A9X2WN52-F1
#
_cell.length_a   1.000
_cell.length_b   1.000
_cell.length_c   1.000
_cell.angle_alpha   90.00
_cell.angle_beta   90.00
_cell.angle_gamma   90.00
#
_symmetry.space_group_name_H-M   'P 1'
#
loop_
_entity.id
_entity.type
_entity.pdbx_description
1 polymer ?
#
loop_
_entity_poly.entity_id
_entity_poly.type
_entity_poly.pdbx_seq_one_letter_code
_entity_poly.pdbx_strand_id
1 'polypeptide(L)' 'MSAAIEYCDREIAKCKDMIRTWPHEAPCLKRLIKGWQRTKQSVQNRIDEDVKVSQ' A
#
# COMPACT_ATOMS: atom_id res chain seq x y z
N MET A 1 10.64 2.61 -10.33
CA MET A 1 9.65 2.41 -9.25
C MET A 1 8.45 3.30 -9.56
N SER A 2 7.21 2.81 -9.44
CA SER A 2 6.03 3.60 -9.81
C SER A 2 5.61 4.54 -8.68
N ALA A 3 5.25 5.79 -9.02
CA ALA A 3 4.77 6.79 -8.05
C ALA A 3 3.55 6.30 -7.24
N ALA A 4 2.71 5.44 -7.83
CA ALA A 4 1.57 4.84 -7.16
C ALA A 4 1.99 3.79 -6.10
N ILE A 5 3.08 3.06 -6.35
CA ILE A 5 3.65 2.12 -5.36
C ILE A 5 4.24 2.88 -4.19
N GLU A 6 5.01 3.93 -4.46
CA GLU A 6 5.59 4.80 -3.43
C GLU A 6 4.51 5.48 -2.58
N TYR A 7 3.40 5.90 -3.20
CA TYR A 7 2.25 6.44 -2.49
C TYR A 7 1.66 5.40 -1.53
N CYS A 8 1.45 4.16 -1.97
CA CYS A 8 0.95 3.09 -1.11
C CYS A 8 1.91 2.82 0.07
N ASP A 9 3.22 2.83 -0.16
CA ASP A 9 4.21 2.63 0.90
C ASP A 9 4.18 3.76 1.94
N ARG A 10 4.02 5.02 1.51
CA ARG A 10 3.86 6.17 2.41
C ARG A 10 2.61 6.04 3.27
N GLU A 11 1.47 5.66 2.70
CA GLU A 11 0.23 5.51 3.46
C GLU A 11 0.30 4.34 4.45
N ILE A 12 0.97 3.24 4.09
CA ILE A 12 1.24 2.14 5.03
C ILE A 12 2.13 2.61 6.19
N ALA A 13 3.19 3.37 5.90
CA ALA A 13 4.08 3.91 6.93
C ALA A 13 3.33 4.84 7.89
N LYS A 14 2.51 5.76 7.37
CA LYS A 14 1.63 6.62 8.17
C LYS A 14 0.73 5.79 9.09
N CYS A 15 0.03 4.78 8.56
CA CYS A 15 -0.84 3.95 9.38
C CYS A 15 -0.06 3.23 10.50
N LYS A 16 1.17 2.76 10.25
CA LYS A 16 2.02 2.14 11.26
C LYS A 16 2.43 3.12 12.36
N ASP A 17 2.73 4.37 12.01
CA ASP A 17 3.03 5.41 12.99
C ASP A 17 1.79 5.82 13.79
N MET A 18 0.63 5.91 13.13
CA MET A 18 -0.65 6.17 13.80
C MET A 18 -0.99 5.08 14.84
N ILE A 19 -0.62 3.81 14.59
CA ILE A 19 -0.81 2.72 15.57
C ILE A 19 0.01 2.96 16.84
N ARG A 20 1.20 3.54 16.72
CA ARG A 20 2.06 3.86 17.87
C ARG A 20 1.44 4.97 18.72
N THR A 21 0.79 5.95 18.09
CA THR A 21 0.14 7.09 18.76
C THR A 21 -1.25 6.75 19.29
N TRP A 22 -2.02 5.93 18.57
CA TRP A 22 -3.42 5.60 18.85
C TRP A 22 -3.63 4.07 18.84
N PRO A 23 -3.18 3.36 19.88
CA PRO A 23 -3.26 1.90 19.93
C PRO A 23 -4.69 1.36 19.96
N HIS A 24 -5.66 2.15 20.44
CA HIS A 24 -7.08 1.77 20.41
C HIS A 24 -7.66 1.74 18.99
N GLU A 25 -7.13 2.56 18.07
CA GLU A 25 -7.49 2.56 16.64
C GLU A 25 -6.75 1.47 15.84
N ALA A 26 -5.85 0.71 16.48
CA ALA A 26 -5.03 -0.28 15.79
C ALA A 26 -5.82 -1.32 14.97
N PRO A 27 -7.00 -1.82 15.39
CA PRO A 27 -7.80 -2.71 14.55
C PRO A 27 -8.24 -2.07 13.23
N CYS A 28 -8.63 -0.78 13.26
CA CYS A 28 -9.02 -0.04 12.08
C CYS A 28 -7.82 0.24 11.17
N LEU A 29 -6.72 0.73 11.75
CA LEU A 29 -5.48 1.04 11.01
C LEU A 29 -4.85 -0.21 10.37
N LYS A 30 -4.90 -1.38 11.02
CA LYS A 30 -4.46 -2.65 10.43
C LYS A 30 -5.30 -3.06 9.21
N ARG A 31 -6.61 -2.79 9.22
CA ARG A 31 -7.47 -3.03 8.04
C ARG A 31 -7.09 -2.11 6.88
N LEU A 32 -6.81 -0.83 7.17
CA LEU A 32 -6.34 0.13 6.16
C LEU A 32 -5.00 -0.29 5.55
N ILE A 33 -4.03 -0.71 6.37
CA ILE A 33 -2.75 -1.25 5.90
C ILE A 33 -2.96 -2.40 4.92
N LYS A 34 -3.84 -3.36 5.26
CA LYS A 34 -4.17 -4.49 4.38
C LYS A 34 -4.80 -4.03 3.07
N GLY A 35 -5.63 -3.00 3.10
CA GLY A 35 -6.18 -2.35 1.90
C GLY A 35 -5.09 -1.79 1.00
N TRP A 36 -4.18 -0.98 1.56
CA TRP A 36 -3.06 -0.41 0.82
C TRP A 36 -2.10 -1.46 0.25
N GLN A 37 -1.84 -2.55 0.99
CA GLN A 37 -1.04 -3.67 0.48
C GLN A 37 -1.67 -4.33 -0.74
N ARG A 38 -3.00 -4.55 -0.72
CA ARG A 38 -3.74 -5.10 -1.87
C ARG A 38 -3.69 -4.15 -3.07
N THR A 39 -3.90 -2.85 -2.84
CA THR A 39 -3.80 -1.84 -3.91
C THR A 39 -2.39 -1.80 -4.51
N LYS A 40 -1.35 -1.80 -3.67
CA LYS A 40 0.05 -1.86 -4.14
C LYS A 40 0.30 -3.10 -5.00
N GLN A 41 -0.16 -4.26 -4.57
CA GLN A 41 -0.03 -5.50 -5.34
C GLN A 41 -0.77 -5.43 -6.67
N SER A 42 -2.00 -4.91 -6.69
CA SER A 42 -2.77 -4.74 -7.93
C SER A 42 -2.09 -3.78 -8.92
N VAL A 43 -1.50 -2.69 -8.42
CA VAL A 43 -0.73 -1.74 -9.25
C VAL A 43 0.54 -2.39 -9.80
N GLN A 44 1.29 -3.12 -8.97
CA GLN A 44 2.48 -3.83 -9.41
C GLN A 44 2.16 -4.84 -10.51
N ASN A 45 1.10 -5.65 -10.32
CA ASN A 45 0.69 -6.64 -11.32
C ASN A 45 0.35 -5.98 -12.66
N ARG A 46 -0.35 -4.83 -12.66
CA ARG A 46 -0.66 -4.09 -13.89
C ARG A 46 0.60 -3.57 -14.60
N ILE A 47 1.55 -3.03 -13.83
CA ILE A 47 2.84 -2.60 -14.39
C ILE A 47 3.58 -3.80 -15.01
N ASP A 48 3.58 -4.94 -14.34
CA ASP A 48 4.24 -6.15 -14.84
C ASP A 48 3.56 -6.70 -16.12
N GLU A 49 2.23 -6.60 -16.20
CA GLU A 49 1.45 -6.92 -17.41
C GLU A 49 1.78 -5.97 -18.55
N ASP A 50 1.77 -4.66 -18.32
CA ASP A 50 2.09 -3.65 -19.33
C ASP A 50 3.53 -3.81 -19.88
N VAL A 51 4.48 -4.16 -19.02
CA VAL A 51 5.87 -4.45 -19.41
C VAL A 51 5.95 -5.69 -20.31
N LYS A 52 5.18 -6.75 -20.01
CA LYS A 52 5.15 -7.98 -20.83
C LYS A 52 4.50 -7.77 -22.19
N VAL A 53 3.48 -6.92 -22.29
CA VAL A 53 2.78 -6.63 -23.56
C VAL A 53 3.62 -5.73 -24.47
N SER A 54 4.57 -4.99 -23.92
CA SER A 54 5.43 -4.05 -24.67
C SER A 54 6.72 -4.67 -25.25
N GLN A 55 6.90 -6.01 -25.14
CA GLN A 55 8.01 -6.77 -25.75
C GLN A 55 7.57 -7.45 -27.04
#